data_AF-G7E222-F1
#
_entry.id   AF-G7E222-F1
#
_cell.length_a   1.000
_cell.length_b   1.000
_cell.length_c   1.000
_cell.angle_alpha   90.00
_cell.angle_beta   90.00
_cell.angle_gamma   90.00
#
_symmetry.space_group_name_H-M   'P 1'
#
loop_
_entity.id
_entity.type
_entity.pdbx_description
1 polymer ?
#
loop_
_entity_poly.entity_id
_entity_poly.type
_entity_poly.pdbx_seq_one_letter_code
_entity_poly.pdbx_strand_id
1 'polypeptide(L)'
;MVQRVTLPTRKSYNTRSNRRRIVKTPGGKLRYLAVKKKASSPKCGDCGTKLSGIPALRPHGYARVSKRIKTVQRAYGGSRCAGCVRDRFVSMLCRWHTATDSSIAKQDRSRLPGRGAKDCQKGHQGGRCWQVDVCPSFVRLALSPHASHVTSRC
;
A
#
# COMPACT_ATOMS: atom_id res chain seq x y z
N MET A 1 4.31 29.05 -52.05
CA MET A 1 3.18 29.52 -51.19
C MET A 1 2.91 28.47 -50.12
N VAL A 2 2.73 28.86 -48.84
CA VAL A 2 2.42 27.92 -47.74
C VAL A 2 0.94 27.55 -47.74
N GLN A 3 0.62 26.27 -47.58
CA GLN A 3 -0.77 25.79 -47.57
C GLN A 3 -1.39 25.98 -46.17
N ARG A 4 -2.40 26.85 -46.07
CA ARG A 4 -3.22 27.05 -44.85
C ARG A 4 -4.40 26.07 -44.84
N VAL A 5 -4.84 25.66 -43.65
CA VAL A 5 -5.91 24.66 -43.47
C VAL A 5 -7.04 25.24 -42.61
N THR A 6 -8.28 24.94 -42.97
CA THR A 6 -9.50 25.32 -42.23
C THR A 6 -9.98 24.19 -41.33
N LEU A 7 -10.67 24.55 -40.24
CA LEU A 7 -11.18 23.56 -39.28
C LEU A 7 -12.37 22.78 -39.86
N PRO A 8 -12.40 21.44 -39.72
CA PRO A 8 -13.52 20.62 -40.19
C PRO A 8 -14.73 20.65 -39.24
N THR A 9 -14.59 21.21 -38.04
CA THR A 9 -15.62 21.24 -36.99
C THR A 9 -16.04 22.68 -36.72
N ARG A 10 -17.32 22.88 -36.33
CA ARG A 10 -17.88 24.21 -36.00
C ARG A 10 -17.20 24.93 -34.83
N LYS A 11 -16.49 24.20 -33.96
CA LYS A 11 -15.79 24.75 -32.80
C LYS A 11 -14.51 25.45 -33.26
N SER A 12 -14.48 26.77 -33.17
CA SER A 12 -13.35 27.64 -33.55
C SER A 12 -12.23 27.66 -32.50
N TYR A 13 -12.58 27.64 -31.22
CA TYR A 13 -11.64 27.83 -30.12
C TYR A 13 -10.69 26.64 -29.88
N ASN A 14 -9.47 26.96 -29.42
CA ASN A 14 -8.42 26.00 -29.09
C ASN A 14 -8.60 25.43 -27.68
N THR A 15 -9.55 24.52 -27.52
CA THR A 15 -9.80 23.82 -26.25
C THR A 15 -9.15 22.44 -26.22
N ARG A 16 -8.98 21.85 -25.02
CA ARG A 16 -8.41 20.49 -24.86
C ARG A 16 -9.19 19.40 -25.61
N SER A 17 -10.48 19.60 -25.86
CA SER A 17 -11.33 18.69 -26.66
C SER A 17 -11.19 18.90 -28.16
N ASN A 18 -10.79 20.09 -28.61
CA ASN A 18 -10.65 20.46 -30.02
C ASN A 18 -9.18 20.47 -30.49
N ARG A 19 -8.35 19.59 -29.91
CA ARG A 19 -6.96 19.41 -30.35
C ARG A 19 -6.93 18.75 -31.72
N ARG A 20 -6.02 19.20 -32.57
CA ARG A 20 -5.93 18.82 -33.98
C ARG A 20 -4.49 18.51 -34.37
N ARG A 21 -4.32 17.62 -35.35
CA ARG A 21 -3.03 17.34 -36.01
C ARG A 21 -3.16 17.60 -37.51
N ILE A 22 -2.14 18.19 -38.12
CA ILE A 22 -2.07 18.36 -39.58
C ILE A 22 -1.50 17.07 -40.16
N VAL A 23 -2.20 16.48 -41.12
CA VAL A 23 -1.76 15.26 -41.82
C VAL A 23 -1.82 15.50 -43.32
N LYS A 24 -0.82 14.98 -44.04
CA LYS A 24 -0.83 14.90 -45.50
C LYS A 24 -1.74 13.76 -45.91
N THR A 25 -2.78 14.05 -46.68
CA THR A 25 -3.61 13.01 -47.27
C THR A 25 -2.89 12.37 -48.46
N PRO A 26 -3.29 11.16 -48.89
CA PRO A 26 -2.73 10.53 -50.08
C PRO A 26 -2.78 11.41 -51.33
N GLY A 27 -3.82 12.25 -51.47
CA GLY A 27 -3.96 13.23 -52.55
C GLY A 27 -3.10 14.50 -52.41
N GLY A 28 -2.07 14.49 -51.56
CA GLY A 28 -1.11 15.58 -51.42
C GLY A 28 -1.62 16.83 -50.70
N LYS A 29 -2.84 16.83 -50.15
CA LYS A 29 -3.45 17.99 -49.48
C LYS A 29 -3.23 17.93 -47.96
N LEU A 30 -2.96 19.07 -47.34
CA LEU A 30 -2.93 19.17 -45.87
C LEU A 30 -4.36 19.27 -45.30
N ARG A 31 -4.70 18.40 -44.35
CA ARG A 31 -5.98 18.40 -43.63
C ARG A 31 -5.80 18.25 -42.12
N TYR A 32 -6.71 18.83 -41.35
CA TYR A 32 -6.76 18.60 -39.90
C TYR A 32 -7.49 17.31 -39.58
N LEU A 33 -6.90 16.49 -38.70
CA LEU A 33 -7.58 15.39 -38.03
C LEU A 33 -7.76 15.72 -36.55
N ALA A 34 -8.97 15.50 -36.04
CA ALA A 34 -9.27 15.68 -34.62
C ALA A 34 -8.58 14.61 -33.77
N VAL A 35 -7.82 15.04 -32.76
CA VAL A 35 -7.10 14.14 -31.86
C VAL A 35 -7.96 13.91 -30.62
N LYS A 36 -8.23 12.64 -30.30
CA LYS A 36 -8.96 12.27 -29.09
C LYS A 36 -8.13 12.61 -27.84
N LYS A 37 -8.81 12.93 -26.74
CA LYS A 37 -8.15 13.19 -25.45
C LYS A 37 -7.36 11.94 -25.00
N LYS A 38 -6.08 12.14 -24.66
CA LYS A 38 -5.22 11.11 -24.08
C LYS A 38 -5.84 10.62 -22.76
N ALA A 39 -5.88 9.30 -22.58
CA ALA A 39 -6.34 8.70 -21.34
C ALA A 39 -5.20 8.60 -20.32
N SER A 40 -5.53 8.66 -19.04
CA SER A 40 -4.61 8.33 -17.96
C SER A 40 -4.55 6.81 -17.78
N SER A 41 -3.37 6.30 -17.45
CA SER A 41 -3.21 4.92 -16.99
C SER A 41 -3.95 4.72 -15.66
N PRO A 42 -4.50 3.51 -15.42
CA PRO A 42 -5.07 3.19 -14.12
C PRO A 42 -3.97 3.26 -13.04
N LYS A 43 -4.34 3.83 -11.90
CA LYS A 43 -3.43 4.04 -10.76
C LYS A 43 -3.83 3.13 -9.61
N CYS A 44 -2.86 2.80 -8.76
CA CYS A 44 -3.09 2.08 -7.52
C CYS A 44 -3.89 2.97 -6.56
N GLY A 45 -4.87 2.40 -5.86
CA GLY A 45 -5.69 3.13 -4.89
C GLY A 45 -4.91 3.64 -3.66
N ASP A 46 -3.92 2.88 -3.17
CA ASP A 46 -3.13 3.29 -2.01
C ASP A 46 -1.92 4.14 -2.43
N CYS A 47 -1.09 3.55 -3.30
CA CYS A 47 0.25 4.05 -3.59
C CYS A 47 0.27 5.05 -4.76
N GLY A 48 -0.83 5.22 -5.52
CA GLY A 48 -0.93 6.14 -6.67
C GLY A 48 -0.08 5.77 -7.89
N THR A 49 0.74 4.73 -7.80
CA THR A 49 1.61 4.22 -8.88
C THR A 49 0.78 3.72 -10.06
N LYS A 50 1.29 3.88 -11.28
CA LYS A 50 0.66 3.34 -12.50
C LYS A 50 0.68 1.81 -12.46
N LEU A 51 -0.45 1.16 -12.74
CA LEU A 51 -0.49 -0.30 -12.82
C LEU A 51 0.16 -0.80 -14.11
N SER A 52 1.15 -1.68 -13.97
CA SER A 52 1.76 -2.40 -15.08
C SER A 52 0.81 -3.43 -15.67
N GLY A 53 0.89 -3.63 -16.99
CA GLY A 53 0.11 -4.64 -17.71
C GLY A 53 -1.32 -4.23 -18.10
N ILE A 54 -1.78 -3.02 -17.71
CA ILE A 54 -3.11 -2.52 -18.07
C ILE A 54 -2.95 -1.30 -19.01
N PRO A 55 -3.51 -1.33 -20.22
CA PRO A 55 -3.35 -0.26 -21.19
C PRO A 55 -4.09 1.02 -20.76
N ALA A 56 -3.52 2.18 -21.04
CA ALA A 56 -4.15 3.48 -20.78
C ALA A 56 -5.22 3.80 -21.84
N LEU A 57 -6.43 3.29 -21.62
CA LEU A 57 -7.57 3.50 -22.50
C LEU A 57 -8.57 4.50 -21.92
N ARG A 58 -9.40 5.09 -22.78
CA ARG A 58 -10.53 5.92 -22.35
C ARG A 58 -11.63 5.00 -21.77
N PRO A 59 -12.47 5.44 -20.82
CA PRO A 59 -13.48 4.57 -20.17
C PRO A 59 -14.33 3.73 -21.13
N HIS A 60 -14.85 4.33 -22.20
CA HIS A 60 -15.61 3.60 -23.24
C HIS A 60 -14.77 2.59 -24.03
N GLY A 61 -13.45 2.77 -24.10
CA GLY A 61 -12.52 1.84 -24.73
C GLY A 61 -12.40 0.54 -23.94
N TYR A 62 -12.49 0.59 -22.61
CA TYR A 62 -12.46 -0.60 -21.77
C TYR A 62 -13.66 -1.52 -21.99
N ALA A 63 -14.81 -1.02 -22.46
CA ALA A 63 -15.94 -1.90 -22.77
C ALA A 63 -15.62 -2.90 -23.90
N ARG A 64 -14.87 -2.46 -24.92
CA ARG A 64 -14.56 -3.25 -26.13
C ARG A 64 -13.43 -4.26 -25.96
N VAL A 65 -12.57 -4.05 -24.98
CA VAL A 65 -11.38 -4.88 -24.77
C VAL A 65 -11.76 -6.16 -24.02
N SER A 66 -11.01 -7.25 -24.19
CA SER A 66 -11.23 -8.52 -23.47
C SER A 66 -10.87 -8.40 -21.99
N LYS A 67 -11.41 -9.29 -21.15
CA LYS A 67 -11.19 -9.26 -19.69
C LYS A 67 -9.70 -9.38 -19.32
N ARG A 68 -8.95 -10.24 -20.03
CA ARG A 68 -7.52 -10.49 -19.80
C ARG A 68 -6.66 -9.23 -19.83
N ILE A 69 -6.99 -8.28 -20.69
CA ILE A 69 -6.22 -7.04 -20.87
C ILE A 69 -6.62 -5.99 -19.81
N LYS A 70 -7.82 -6.09 -19.23
CA LYS A 70 -8.31 -5.15 -18.20
C LYS A 70 -7.74 -5.45 -16.82
N THR A 71 -7.38 -6.70 -16.55
CA THR A 71 -6.99 -7.18 -15.22
C THR A 71 -5.62 -7.85 -15.23
N VAL A 72 -5.02 -7.97 -14.05
CA VAL A 72 -3.81 -8.77 -13.83
C VAL A 72 -4.20 -10.03 -13.05
N GLN A 73 -3.62 -11.18 -13.39
CA GLN A 73 -3.92 -12.47 -12.76
C GLN A 73 -3.26 -12.58 -11.36
N ARG A 74 -3.82 -11.89 -10.36
CA ARG A 74 -3.44 -11.96 -8.94
C ARG A 74 -4.58 -11.46 -8.06
N ALA A 75 -4.46 -11.65 -6.74
CA ALA A 75 -5.34 -10.99 -5.77
C ALA A 75 -5.31 -9.46 -5.93
N TYR A 76 -6.48 -8.84 -5.90
CA TYR A 76 -6.67 -7.38 -6.12
C TYR A 76 -6.09 -6.85 -7.45
N GLY A 77 -6.03 -7.70 -8.48
CA GLY A 77 -5.60 -7.31 -9.82
C GLY A 77 -6.43 -6.16 -10.39
N GLY A 78 -5.78 -5.15 -10.97
CA GLY A 78 -6.45 -4.00 -11.57
C GLY A 78 -6.76 -2.83 -10.64
N SER A 79 -6.76 -3.03 -9.32
CA SER A 79 -6.96 -1.96 -8.35
C SER A 79 -5.73 -1.67 -7.50
N ARG A 80 -4.90 -2.69 -7.21
CA ARG A 80 -3.72 -2.58 -6.34
C ARG A 80 -2.44 -3.06 -7.04
N CYS A 81 -1.29 -2.48 -6.67
CA CYS A 81 0.02 -2.91 -7.16
C CYS A 81 0.57 -4.06 -6.30
N ALA A 82 1.63 -4.73 -6.77
CA ALA A 82 2.19 -5.89 -6.07
C ALA A 82 2.73 -5.56 -4.68
N GLY A 83 3.32 -4.36 -4.49
CA GLY A 83 3.82 -3.88 -3.20
C GLY A 83 2.70 -3.76 -2.17
N CYS A 84 1.71 -2.90 -2.41
CA CYS A 84 0.63 -2.70 -1.43
C CYS A 84 -0.24 -3.98 -1.23
N VAL A 85 -0.21 -4.96 -2.15
CA VAL A 85 -0.81 -6.29 -1.92
C VAL A 85 0.00 -7.13 -0.94
N ARG A 86 1.34 -7.15 -1.05
CA ARG A 86 2.22 -7.85 -0.10
C ARG A 86 2.08 -7.28 1.31
N ASP A 87 2.09 -5.97 1.45
CA ASP A 87 1.97 -5.32 2.75
C ASP A 87 0.66 -5.69 3.45
N ARG A 88 -0.44 -5.78 2.70
CA ARG A 88 -1.75 -6.24 3.22
C ARG A 88 -1.71 -7.69 3.68
N PHE A 89 -1.10 -8.58 2.91
CA PHE A 89 -0.96 -9.98 3.31
C PHE A 89 -0.11 -10.13 4.57
N VAL A 90 1.04 -9.46 4.64
CA VAL A 90 1.93 -9.52 5.82
C VAL A 90 1.25 -8.92 7.04
N SER A 91 0.56 -7.79 6.90
CA SER A 91 -0.17 -7.14 7.99
C SER A 91 -1.29 -8.02 8.53
N MET A 92 -2.04 -8.68 7.63
CA MET A 92 -3.11 -9.60 8.02
C MET A 92 -2.54 -10.84 8.72
N LEU A 93 -1.48 -11.43 8.17
CA LEU A 93 -0.86 -12.63 8.73
C LEU A 93 -0.30 -12.35 10.13
N CYS A 94 0.44 -11.26 10.30
CA CYS A 94 0.96 -10.88 11.61
C CYS A 94 -0.16 -10.67 12.65
N ARG A 95 -1.22 -9.94 12.28
CA ARG A 95 -2.36 -9.72 13.18
C ARG A 95 -3.06 -11.02 13.56
N TRP A 96 -3.11 -11.98 12.65
CA TRP A 96 -3.65 -13.32 12.93
C TRP A 96 -2.78 -14.08 13.93
N HIS A 97 -1.46 -14.12 13.72
CA HIS A 97 -0.53 -14.79 14.63
C HIS A 97 -0.54 -14.20 16.04
N THR A 98 -0.49 -12.87 16.16
CA THR A 98 -0.53 -12.21 17.47
C THR A 98 -1.86 -12.44 18.21
N ALA A 99 -2.97 -12.53 17.49
CA ALA A 99 -4.27 -12.89 18.06
C ALA A 99 -4.33 -14.35 18.51
N THR A 100 -3.75 -15.29 17.75
CA THR A 100 -3.67 -16.71 18.16
C THR A 100 -2.77 -16.87 19.38
N ASP A 101 -1.60 -16.22 19.41
CA ASP A 101 -0.67 -16.31 20.54
C ASP A 101 -1.30 -15.73 21.82
N SER A 102 -2.03 -14.62 21.68
CA SER A 102 -2.81 -14.03 22.78
C SER A 102 -3.93 -14.95 23.28
N SER A 103 -4.53 -15.75 22.39
CA SER A 103 -5.58 -16.70 22.76
C SER A 103 -5.02 -17.94 23.47
N ILE A 104 -3.87 -18.46 23.02
CA ILE A 104 -3.15 -19.57 23.67
C ILE A 104 -2.68 -19.14 25.06
N ALA A 105 -2.06 -17.95 25.18
CA ALA A 105 -1.60 -17.42 26.47
C ALA A 105 -2.74 -17.25 27.50
N LYS A 106 -3.96 -16.94 27.05
CA LYS A 106 -5.15 -16.88 27.93
C LYS A 106 -5.60 -18.28 28.38
N GLN A 107 -5.57 -19.26 27.48
CA GLN A 107 -5.91 -20.65 27.81
C GLN A 107 -4.89 -21.26 28.77
N ASP A 108 -3.60 -21.05 28.55
CA ASP A 108 -2.55 -21.55 29.45
C ASP A 108 -2.65 -20.90 30.84
N ARG A 109 -2.97 -19.60 30.91
CA ARG A 109 -3.22 -18.92 32.19
C ARG A 109 -4.42 -19.49 32.93
N SER A 110 -5.46 -19.95 32.23
CA SER A 110 -6.63 -20.62 32.84
C SER A 110 -6.38 -22.08 33.24
N ARG A 111 -5.34 -22.71 32.67
CA ARG A 111 -4.96 -24.11 32.95
C ARG A 111 -3.89 -24.26 34.01
N LEU A 112 -3.18 -23.19 34.36
CA LEU A 112 -2.32 -23.22 35.55
C LEU A 112 -3.24 -23.41 36.77
N PRO A 113 -3.26 -24.58 37.42
CA PRO A 113 -3.89 -24.67 38.72
C PRO A 113 -3.18 -23.63 39.58
N GLY A 114 -3.94 -22.81 40.29
CA GLY A 114 -3.37 -21.88 41.25
C GLY A 114 -2.36 -22.64 42.08
N ARG A 115 -1.05 -22.42 41.82
CA ARG A 115 -0.03 -22.72 42.80
C ARG A 115 -0.51 -21.92 43.98
N GLY A 116 -1.07 -22.63 44.96
CA GLY A 116 -1.64 -22.02 46.12
C GLY A 116 -0.59 -21.05 46.65
N ALA A 117 -1.07 -19.88 47.06
CA ALA A 117 -0.44 -19.17 48.15
C ALA A 117 -0.47 -20.12 49.37
N LYS A 118 0.41 -21.12 49.38
CA LYS A 118 0.71 -21.99 50.49
C LYS A 118 2.19 -21.79 50.72
N ASP A 119 2.51 -21.32 51.91
CA ASP A 119 3.84 -21.34 52.51
C ASP A 119 4.77 -20.17 52.17
N CYS A 120 4.36 -18.95 52.51
CA CYS A 120 5.29 -18.08 53.24
C CYS A 120 5.04 -18.36 54.73
N GLN A 121 5.81 -19.29 55.28
CA GLN A 121 5.85 -19.54 56.72
C GLN A 121 6.18 -18.21 57.41
N LYS A 122 5.21 -17.68 58.15
CA LYS A 122 5.46 -16.60 59.11
C LYS A 122 6.41 -17.14 60.17
N GLY A 123 7.71 -16.96 59.96
CA GLY A 123 8.69 -16.99 61.03
C GLY A 123 8.44 -15.81 61.95
N HIS A 124 7.74 -16.04 63.06
CA HIS A 124 7.70 -15.10 64.16
C HIS A 124 9.00 -15.21 64.95
N GLN A 125 9.90 -14.24 64.77
CA GLN A 125 10.83 -13.77 65.79
C GLN A 125 11.12 -12.29 65.53
N GLY A 126 10.65 -11.41 66.43
CA GLY A 126 11.23 -10.07 66.61
C GLY A 126 10.93 -9.01 65.54
N GLY A 127 9.65 -8.72 65.25
CA GLY A 127 9.14 -7.35 65.03
C GLY A 127 9.86 -6.35 64.10
N ARG A 128 10.71 -6.74 63.15
CA ARG A 128 11.31 -5.82 62.15
C ARG A 128 11.57 -6.52 60.82
N CYS A 129 10.79 -6.22 59.79
CA CYS A 129 11.19 -6.47 58.40
C CYS A 129 12.00 -5.26 57.91
N TRP A 130 13.29 -5.45 57.71
CA TRP A 130 14.16 -4.46 57.06
C TRP A 130 14.06 -4.62 55.54
N GLN A 131 13.82 -3.50 54.88
CA GLN A 131 14.13 -3.28 53.48
C GLN A 131 15.65 -3.37 53.34
N VAL A 132 16.15 -4.36 52.61
CA VAL A 132 17.49 -4.25 52.01
C VAL A 132 17.33 -4.23 50.51
N ASP A 133 17.17 -3.01 50.02
CA ASP A 133 17.69 -2.60 48.73
C ASP A 133 19.12 -3.11 48.57
N VAL A 134 19.36 -3.90 47.54
CA VAL A 134 20.69 -4.02 46.95
C VAL A 134 20.57 -3.68 45.48
N CYS A 135 20.69 -2.38 45.21
CA CYS A 135 21.28 -1.89 43.97
C CYS A 135 22.78 -2.19 44.00
N PRO A 136 23.33 -2.76 42.92
CA PRO A 136 24.67 -2.43 42.50
C PRO A 136 24.64 -1.76 41.13
N SER A 137 24.83 -0.45 41.19
CA SER A 137 25.48 0.41 40.22
C SER A 137 26.36 -0.32 39.20
N PHE A 138 26.00 -0.26 37.92
CA PHE A 138 27.00 -0.25 36.85
C PHE A 138 26.63 0.79 35.79
N VAL A 139 27.35 1.89 35.85
CA VAL A 139 27.30 3.02 34.92
C VAL A 139 28.08 2.65 33.64
N ARG A 140 27.46 2.80 32.47
CA ARG A 140 28.07 3.59 31.38
C ARG A 140 27.06 3.91 30.26
N LEU A 141 26.83 5.21 30.09
CA LEU A 141 26.34 5.82 28.87
C LEU A 141 27.31 5.55 27.70
N ALA A 142 26.77 5.30 26.51
CA ALA A 142 27.26 5.90 25.26
C ALA A 142 26.21 5.82 24.13
N LEU A 143 25.69 7.00 23.79
CA LEU A 143 25.31 7.54 22.47
C LEU A 143 24.58 6.66 21.42
N SER A 144 23.39 7.14 21.06
CA SER A 144 22.75 6.96 19.73
C SER A 144 23.63 7.53 18.61
N PRO A 145 23.58 6.99 17.37
CA PRO A 145 22.60 7.50 16.39
C PRO A 145 22.06 6.47 15.37
N HIS A 146 20.86 6.77 14.84
CA HIS A 146 20.30 6.38 13.54
C HIS A 146 20.83 5.11 12.84
N ALA A 147 20.03 4.04 12.88
CA ALA A 147 19.95 3.07 11.79
C ALA A 147 18.48 2.71 11.54
N SER A 148 17.95 3.31 10.49
CA SER A 148 16.75 2.89 9.78
C SER A 148 16.89 1.43 9.36
N HIS A 149 16.38 0.52 10.19
CA HIS A 149 15.92 -0.78 9.74
C HIS A 149 14.45 -0.88 10.12
N VAL A 150 13.61 -0.82 9.09
CA VAL A 150 12.27 -1.38 9.14
C VAL A 150 12.46 -2.86 9.45
N THR A 151 12.53 -3.20 10.73
CA THR A 151 12.30 -4.55 11.16
C THR A 151 10.83 -4.79 10.90
N SER A 152 10.54 -5.43 9.77
CA SER A 152 9.44 -6.37 9.67
C SER A 152 9.68 -7.50 10.67
N ARG A 153 9.61 -7.17 11.95
CA ARG A 153 9.23 -8.10 12.98
C ARG A 153 7.73 -7.94 13.11
N CYS A 154 7.08 -9.07 13.29
CA CYS A 154 5.67 -9.15 13.62
C CYS A 154 5.29 -8.06 14.62
#